data_AF-A0A9E0KPB8-F1
#
_entry.id   AF-A0A9E0KPB8-F1
#
_cell.length_a   1.000
_cell.length_b   1.000
_cell.length_c   1.000
_cell.angle_alpha   90.00
_cell.angle_beta   90.00
_cell.angle_gamma   90.00
#
_symmetry.space_group_name_H-M   'P 1'
#
loop_
_entity.id
_entity.type
_entity.pdbx_description
1 polymer ?
#
loop_
_entity_poly.entity_id
_entity_poly.type
_entity_poly.pdbx_seq_one_letter_code
_entity_poly.pdbx_strand_id
1 'polypeptide(L)' 'MHDLTFEEALLQLEETVAQLESGNLTLEASLSLFERGQRLAAHCGQLLDKAQLRIEQLTEDGEIIDLTPPA' A
#
# COMPACT_ATOMS: atom_id res chain seq x y z
N MET A 1 -8.07 -4.76 -9.55
CA MET A 1 -6.93 -4.26 -8.76
C MET A 1 -5.80 -5.28 -8.67
N HIS A 2 -6.00 -6.55 -9.07
CA HIS A 2 -5.00 -7.63 -8.96
C HIS A 2 -3.77 -7.53 -9.88
N ASP A 3 -3.64 -6.46 -10.67
CA ASP A 3 -2.58 -6.32 -11.69
C ASP A 3 -1.68 -5.08 -11.50
N LEU A 4 -1.90 -4.28 -10.44
CA LEU A 4 -1.05 -3.11 -10.18
C LEU A 4 0.27 -3.54 -9.54
N THR A 5 1.38 -2.97 -10.00
CA THR A 5 2.67 -3.05 -9.29
C THR A 5 2.61 -2.26 -7.98
N PHE A 6 3.64 -2.42 -7.15
CA PHE A 6 3.72 -1.69 -5.88
C PHE A 6 3.77 -0.18 -6.13
N GLU A 7 4.61 0.25 -7.07
CA GLU A 7 4.80 1.67 -7.41
C GLU A 7 3.52 2.28 -7.98
N GLU A 8 2.80 1.54 -8.84
CA GLU A 8 1.53 2.01 -9.40
C GLU A 8 0.43 2.12 -8.34
N ALA A 9 0.36 1.15 -7.43
CA ALA A 9 -0.61 1.17 -6.34
C ALA A 9 -0.31 2.28 -5.33
N LEU A 10 0.96 2.51 -5.02
CA LEU A 10 1.42 3.58 -4.15
C LEU A 10 1.12 4.95 -4.76
N LEU A 11 1.43 5.17 -6.03
CA LEU A 11 1.14 6.43 -6.73
C LEU A 11 -0.36 6.76 -6.67
N GLN A 12 -1.21 5.78 -6.98
CA GLN A 12 -2.67 5.97 -6.89
C GLN A 12 -3.16 6.24 -5.46
N LEU A 13 -2.49 5.67 -4.46
CA LEU A 13 -2.81 5.91 -3.05
C LEU A 13 -2.46 7.35 -2.68
N GLU A 14 -1.27 7.82 -3.04
CA GLU A 14 -0.82 9.21 -2.83
C GLU A 14 -1.76 10.21 -3.50
N GLU A 15 -2.16 9.96 -4.75
CA GLU A 15 -3.15 10.79 -5.45
C GLU A 15 -4.52 10.80 -4.76
N THR A 16 -4.93 9.67 -4.19
CA THR A 16 -6.20 9.55 -3.46
C THR A 16 -6.14 10.34 -2.15
N VAL A 17 -5.02 10.25 -1.41
CA VAL A 17 -4.77 11.01 -0.18
C VAL A 17 -4.74 12.50 -0.48
N ALA A 18 -3.99 12.93 -1.51
CA ALA A 18 -3.92 14.34 -1.89
C ALA A 18 -5.31 14.92 -2.23
N GLN A 19 -6.18 14.13 -2.87
CA GLN A 19 -7.56 14.55 -3.14
C GLN A 19 -8.39 14.67 -1.85
N LEU A 20 -8.26 13.71 -0.92
CA LEU A 20 -8.92 13.77 0.38
C LEU A 20 -8.48 15.00 1.19
N GLU A 21 -7.19 15.31 1.18
CA GLU A 21 -6.59 16.46 1.88
C GLU A 21 -6.98 17.82 1.26
N SER A 22 -7.37 17.84 -0.02
CA SER A 22 -7.80 19.08 -0.69
C SER A 22 -9.05 19.72 -0.08
N GLY A 23 -9.85 18.96 0.68
CA GLY A 23 -10.99 19.45 1.45
C GLY A 23 -12.21 19.93 0.65
N ASN A 24 -12.17 19.89 -0.69
CA ASN A 24 -13.22 20.41 -1.57
C ASN A 24 -14.18 19.33 -2.09
N LEU A 25 -14.38 18.26 -1.32
CA LEU A 25 -15.16 17.09 -1.71
C LEU A 25 -16.51 17.03 -1.00
N THR A 26 -17.52 16.50 -1.69
CA THR A 26 -18.79 16.13 -1.04
C THR A 26 -18.57 14.93 -0.12
N LEU A 27 -19.45 14.73 0.86
CA LEU A 27 -19.37 13.58 1.76
C LEU A 27 -19.30 12.24 1.00
N GLU A 28 -20.14 12.09 -0.03
CA GLU A 28 -20.15 10.87 -0.86
C GLU A 28 -18.85 10.67 -1.62
N ALA A 29 -18.28 11.73 -2.19
CA ALA A 29 -16.99 11.68 -2.87
C ALA A 29 -15.85 11.33 -1.89
N SER A 30 -15.86 11.92 -0.69
CA SER A 30 -14.89 11.62 0.37
C SER A 30 -14.97 10.16 0.81
N LEU A 31 -16.19 9.60 0.97
CA LEU A 31 -16.38 8.19 1.30
C LEU A 31 -15.85 7.27 0.19
N SER A 32 -16.16 7.59 -1.07
CA SER A 32 -15.66 6.78 -2.21
C SER A 32 -14.14 6.81 -2.32
N LEU A 33 -13.50 7.97 -2.10
CA LEU A 33 -12.04 8.07 -2.11
C LEU A 33 -11.41 7.35 -0.92
N PHE A 34 -12.02 7.43 0.27
CA PHE A 34 -11.56 6.69 1.44
C PHE A 34 -11.59 5.17 1.21
N GLU A 35 -12.69 4.64 0.67
CA GLU A 35 -12.79 3.21 0.33
C GLU A 35 -11.79 2.77 -0.75
N ARG A 36 -11.50 3.65 -1.71
CA ARG A 36 -10.44 3.40 -2.69
C ARG A 36 -9.07 3.38 -2.03
N GLY A 37 -8.78 4.37 -1.16
CA GLY A 37 -7.52 4.47 -0.42
C GLY A 37 -7.27 3.25 0.45
N GLN A 38 -8.27 2.78 1.20
CA GLN A 38 -8.16 1.54 1.98
C GLN A 38 -7.82 0.32 1.12
N ARG A 39 -8.44 0.18 -0.05
CA ARG A 39 -8.15 -0.94 -0.95
C ARG A 39 -6.73 -0.87 -1.53
N LEU A 40 -6.27 0.32 -1.89
CA LEU A 40 -4.90 0.54 -2.38
C LEU A 40 -3.87 0.24 -1.28
N ALA A 41 -4.09 0.75 -0.06
CA ALA A 41 -3.22 0.49 1.08
C ALA A 41 -3.13 -1.01 1.41
N ALA A 42 -4.27 -1.72 1.41
CA ALA A 42 -4.30 -3.16 1.60
C ALA A 42 -3.53 -3.91 0.49
N HIS A 43 -3.66 -3.48 -0.77
CA HIS A 43 -2.92 -4.08 -1.89
C HIS A 43 -1.41 -3.84 -1.77
N CYS A 44 -0.98 -2.63 -1.40
CA CYS A 44 0.43 -2.34 -1.12
C CYS A 44 0.98 -3.24 -0.01
N GLY A 45 0.24 -3.40 1.09
CA GLY A 45 0.61 -4.31 2.18
C GLY A 45 0.80 -5.75 1.68
N GLN A 46 -0.15 -6.27 0.91
CA GLN A 46 -0.05 -7.63 0.34
C GLN A 46 1.16 -7.81 -0.59
N LEU A 47 1.56 -6.78 -1.33
CA LEU A 47 2.75 -6.83 -2.18
C LEU A 47 4.03 -6.86 -1.35
N LEU A 48 4.09 -6.06 -0.27
CA LEU A 48 5.22 -6.05 0.66
C LEU A 48 5.34 -7.39 1.40
N ASP A 49 4.22 -7.95 1.90
CA ASP A 49 4.20 -9.26 2.56
C ASP A 49 4.75 -10.36 1.63
N LYS A 50 4.37 -10.35 0.35
CA LYS A 50 4.88 -11.29 -0.66
C LYS A 50 6.38 -11.09 -0.91
N ALA A 51 6.85 -9.85 -0.95
CA ALA A 51 8.26 -9.55 -1.13
C ALA A 51 9.08 -10.02 0.08
N GLN A 52 8.60 -9.77 1.30
CA GLN A 52 9.22 -10.25 2.53
C GLN A 52 9.29 -11.77 2.57
N LEU A 53 8.19 -12.47 2.30
CA LEU A 53 8.16 -13.93 2.27
C LEU A 53 9.18 -14.52 1.28
N ARG A 54 9.37 -13.86 0.13
CA ARG A 54 10.36 -14.25 -0.88
C ARG A 54 11.79 -14.03 -0.39
N ILE A 55 12.05 -12.97 0.37
CA ILE A 55 13.35 -12.73 1.00
C ILE A 55 13.61 -13.79 2.07
N GLU A 56 12.65 -14.07 2.94
CA GLU A 56 12.78 -15.08 4.00
C GLU A 56 13.07 -16.49 3.46
N GLN A 57 12.44 -16.89 2.34
CA GLN A 57 12.74 -18.15 1.67
C GLN A 57 14.15 -18.19 1.04
N LEU A 58 14.70 -17.04 0.65
CA LEU A 58 16.07 -16.95 0.13
C LEU A 58 17.10 -16.95 1.26
N THR A 59 16.73 -16.45 2.44
CA THR A 59 17.60 -16.39 3.62
C THR A 59 17.47 -17.61 4.53
N GLU A 60 16.89 -18.73 4.07
CA GLU A 60 16.93 -20.03 4.75
C GLU A 60 18.36 -20.62 4.93
N ASP A 61 19.41 -19.90 4.50
CA ASP A 61 20.78 -20.03 5.04
C ASP A 61 20.96 -19.36 6.43
N GLY A 62 19.89 -18.85 7.05
CA GLY A 62 19.76 -18.64 8.49
C GLY A 62 19.86 -17.20 9.03
N GLU A 63 19.50 -16.15 8.27
CA GLU A 63 19.48 -14.78 8.83
C GLU A 63 18.18 -14.02 8.54
N ILE A 64 17.58 -13.50 9.62
CA ILE A 64 16.38 -12.65 9.59
C ILE A 64 16.86 -11.19 9.49
N ILE A 65 16.53 -10.51 8.40
CA ILE A 65 16.73 -9.07 8.26
C ILE A 65 15.45 -8.40 8.75
N ASP A 66 15.50 -7.78 9.93
CA ASP A 66 14.40 -7.00 10.46
C ASP A 66 14.22 -5.73 9.60
N LEU A 67 13.15 -5.70 8.80
CA LEU A 67 12.79 -4.60 7.90
C LEU A 67 11.72 -3.68 8.51
N THR A 68 11.51 -3.70 9.83
CA THR A 68 10.57 -2.76 10.46
C THR A 68 10.94 -1.31 10.11
N PRO A 69 10.04 -0.55 9.43
CA PRO A 69 10.27 0.86 9.20
C PRO A 69 10.25 1.58 10.56
N PRO A 70 11.20 2.49 10.85
CA PRO A 70 11.13 3.28 12.07
C PRO A 70 9.87 4.16 12.04
N ALA A 71 9.15 4.16 13.17
CA ALA A 71 7.94 4.94 13.43
C ALA A 71 8.17 6.46 13.30
#